data_AF-A0A3B6VGE8-F1
#
_entry.id   AF-A0A3B6VGE8-F1
#
_cell.length_a   1.000
_cell.length_b   1.000
_cell.length_c   1.000
_cell.angle_alpha   90.00
_cell.angle_beta   90.00
_cell.angle_gamma   90.00
#
_symmetry.space_group_name_H-M   'P 1'
#
loop_
_entity.id
_entity.type
_entity.pdbx_description
1 polymer ?
#
loop_
_entity_poly.entity_id
_entity_poly.type
_entity_poly.pdbx_seq_one_letter_code
_entity_poly.pdbx_strand_id
1 'polypeptide(L)'
;MKKIVLMAILYTLFSFNALYPELSKDKKEFVSYIANGNKEEVLDFLNNKKVNINLDIIDGATPLMLSIIYKQDEIAKLLIEKGADLNKKEKESSATPLILSIIYE
;
A
#
# COMPACT_ATOMS: atom_id res chain seq x y z
N MET A 1 -27.45 -32.42 -6.40
CA MET A 1 -26.95 -31.54 -7.48
C MET A 1 -26.86 -30.07 -7.06
N LYS A 2 -27.95 -29.40 -6.65
CA LYS A 2 -27.92 -27.95 -6.26
C LYS A 2 -26.88 -27.59 -5.18
N LYS A 3 -26.68 -28.43 -4.16
CA LYS A 3 -25.68 -28.21 -3.10
C LYS A 3 -24.22 -28.32 -3.57
N ILE A 4 -23.94 -29.21 -4.52
CA ILE A 4 -22.58 -29.41 -5.07
C ILE A 4 -22.18 -28.22 -5.94
N VAL A 5 -23.10 -27.72 -6.77
CA VAL A 5 -22.88 -26.52 -7.59
C VAL A 5 -22.67 -25.29 -6.71
N LEU A 6 -23.45 -25.15 -5.61
CA LEU A 6 -23.28 -24.06 -4.66
C LEU A 6 -21.91 -24.10 -3.96
N MET A 7 -21.42 -25.28 -3.57
CA MET A 7 -20.09 -25.44 -2.96
C MET A 7 -18.96 -25.09 -3.95
N ALA A 8 -19.09 -25.47 -5.22
CA ALA A 8 -18.11 -25.10 -6.25
C ALA A 8 -18.05 -23.58 -6.48
N ILE A 9 -19.21 -22.91 -6.52
CA ILE A 9 -19.31 -21.45 -6.65
C ILE A 9 -18.71 -20.74 -5.44
N LEU A 10 -18.99 -21.21 -4.23
CA LEU A 10 -18.41 -20.63 -3.01
C LEU A 10 -16.89 -20.83 -2.96
N TYR A 11 -16.40 -21.98 -3.42
CA TYR A 11 -14.97 -22.26 -3.49
C TYR A 11 -14.26 -21.35 -4.51
N THR A 12 -14.87 -21.12 -5.68
CA THR A 12 -14.29 -20.20 -6.67
C THR A 12 -14.35 -18.76 -6.22
N LEU A 13 -15.45 -18.30 -5.62
CA LEU A 13 -15.56 -16.95 -5.03
C LEU A 13 -14.55 -16.73 -3.89
N PHE A 14 -14.38 -17.71 -3.02
CA PHE A 14 -13.40 -17.65 -1.94
C PHE A 14 -11.97 -17.63 -2.47
N SER A 15 -11.66 -18.50 -3.45
CA SER A 15 -10.34 -18.53 -4.11
C SER A 15 -10.05 -17.24 -4.87
N PHE A 16 -11.06 -16.66 -5.52
CA PHE A 16 -10.93 -15.40 -6.25
C PHE A 16 -10.73 -14.21 -5.31
N ASN A 17 -11.46 -14.15 -4.18
CA ASN A 17 -11.28 -13.13 -3.14
C ASN A 17 -9.93 -13.27 -2.42
N ALA A 18 -9.43 -14.49 -2.24
CA ALA A 18 -8.11 -14.76 -1.69
C ALA A 18 -6.97 -14.36 -2.64
N LEU A 19 -7.21 -14.39 -3.95
CA LEU A 19 -6.22 -14.04 -4.98
C LEU A 19 -6.09 -12.52 -5.19
N TYR A 20 -7.16 -11.77 -4.96
CA TYR A 20 -7.18 -10.30 -5.09
C TYR A 20 -7.74 -9.67 -3.81
N PRO A 21 -6.92 -9.49 -2.76
CA PRO A 21 -7.41 -8.90 -1.52
C PRO A 21 -7.87 -7.46 -1.78
N GLU A 22 -9.15 -7.19 -1.55
CA GLU A 22 -9.66 -5.83 -1.65
C GLU A 22 -9.00 -4.95 -0.58
N LEU A 23 -8.42 -3.82 -1.00
CA LEU A 23 -7.82 -2.88 -0.07
C LEU A 23 -8.90 -2.35 0.89
N SER A 24 -8.70 -2.50 2.20
CA SER A 24 -9.64 -1.97 3.20
C SER A 24 -9.87 -0.48 2.97
N LYS A 25 -11.08 0.02 3.25
CA LYS A 25 -11.46 1.43 3.05
C LYS A 25 -10.40 2.41 3.60
N ASP A 26 -9.91 2.15 4.81
CA ASP A 26 -8.86 2.96 5.46
C ASP A 26 -7.58 3.02 4.62
N LYS A 27 -7.09 1.87 4.16
CA LYS A 27 -5.90 1.83 3.30
C LYS A 27 -6.11 2.53 1.96
N LYS A 28 -7.30 2.42 1.34
CA LYS A 28 -7.64 3.14 0.09
C LYS A 28 -7.57 4.66 0.31
N GLU A 29 -8.15 5.13 1.41
CA GLU A 29 -8.15 6.53 1.80
C GLU A 29 -6.71 7.03 2.06
N PHE A 30 -5.90 6.25 2.78
CA PHE A 30 -4.49 6.57 3.01
C PHE A 30 -3.66 6.68 1.72
N VAL A 31 -3.84 5.76 0.78
CA VAL A 31 -3.21 5.84 -0.55
C VAL A 31 -3.64 7.11 -1.28
N SER A 32 -4.92 7.46 -1.23
CA SER A 32 -5.45 8.67 -1.85
C SER A 32 -4.78 9.94 -1.27
N TYR A 33 -4.60 10.01 0.05
CA TYR A 33 -3.91 11.14 0.67
C TYR A 33 -2.45 11.26 0.21
N ILE A 34 -1.74 10.13 0.09
CA ILE A 34 -0.38 10.11 -0.45
C ILE A 34 -0.40 10.61 -1.90
N ALA A 35 -1.23 10.01 -2.76
CA ALA A 35 -1.27 10.33 -4.19
C ALA A 35 -1.61 11.81 -4.47
N ASN A 36 -2.46 12.42 -3.64
CA ASN A 36 -2.86 13.82 -3.77
C ASN A 36 -1.92 14.82 -3.08
N GLY A 37 -0.90 14.36 -2.34
CA GLY A 37 0.02 15.27 -1.65
C GLY A 37 -0.53 15.83 -0.32
N ASN A 38 -1.56 15.22 0.26
CA ASN A 38 -2.21 15.69 1.49
C ASN A 38 -1.38 15.33 2.74
N LYS A 39 -0.29 16.06 2.98
CA LYS A 39 0.68 15.82 4.06
C LYS A 39 0.04 15.77 5.45
N GLU A 40 -0.93 16.65 5.74
CA GLU A 40 -1.61 16.72 7.04
C GLU A 40 -2.42 15.45 7.32
N GLU A 41 -3.20 14.99 6.34
CA GLU A 41 -4.00 13.77 6.45
C GLU A 41 -3.10 12.53 6.57
N VAL A 42 -1.99 12.49 5.83
CA VAL A 42 -0.98 11.42 6.00
C VAL A 42 -0.43 11.42 7.42
N LEU A 43 -0.09 12.58 7.98
CA LEU A 43 0.42 12.69 9.34
C LEU A 43 -0.65 12.27 10.37
N ASP A 44 -1.89 12.68 10.20
CA ASP A 44 -3.02 12.29 11.05
C ASP A 44 -3.20 10.76 11.05
N PHE A 45 -3.19 10.16 9.86
CA PHE A 45 -3.32 8.72 9.69
C PHE A 45 -2.22 7.94 10.41
N LEU A 46 -0.98 8.42 10.33
CA LEU A 46 0.18 7.80 10.97
C LEU A 46 0.11 7.92 12.50
N ASN A 47 -0.35 9.05 13.04
CA ASN A 47 -0.39 9.29 14.48
C ASN A 47 -1.61 8.64 15.15
N ASN A 48 -2.79 8.77 14.56
CA ASN A 48 -4.06 8.41 15.21
C ASN A 48 -4.50 6.98 14.93
N LYS A 49 -4.34 6.50 13.69
CA LYS A 49 -4.78 5.15 13.30
C LYS A 49 -3.72 4.07 13.60
N LYS A 50 -2.59 4.44 14.24
CA LYS A 50 -1.44 3.57 14.58
C LYS A 50 -1.01 2.68 13.41
N VAL A 51 -1.05 3.25 12.20
CA VAL A 51 -0.70 2.51 10.99
C VAL A 51 0.80 2.27 10.97
N ASN A 52 1.17 1.07 10.56
CA ASN A 52 2.56 0.74 10.33
C ASN A 52 3.09 1.65 9.20
N ILE A 53 4.13 2.44 9.48
CA ILE A 53 4.80 3.31 8.49
C ILE A 53 5.30 2.54 7.26
N ASN A 54 5.56 1.23 7.43
CA ASN A 54 5.98 0.29 6.39
C ASN A 54 4.85 -0.64 5.95
N LEU A 55 3.60 -0.19 6.05
CA LEU A 55 2.43 -0.97 5.66
C LEU A 55 2.58 -1.54 4.25
N ASP A 56 2.24 -2.82 4.09
CA ASP A 56 2.05 -3.43 2.79
C ASP A 56 0.66 -3.03 2.25
N ILE A 57 0.68 -2.21 1.20
CA ILE A 57 -0.53 -1.65 0.57
C ILE A 57 -1.03 -2.63 -0.49
N ILE A 58 -0.29 -2.76 -1.59
CA ILE A 58 -0.55 -3.67 -2.72
C ILE A 58 0.81 -4.23 -3.14
N ASP A 59 0.93 -5.54 -3.27
CA ASP A 59 2.12 -6.24 -3.77
C ASP A 59 3.45 -5.83 -3.12
N GLY A 60 3.43 -5.52 -1.81
CA GLY A 60 4.64 -5.11 -1.08
C GLY A 60 4.97 -3.62 -1.21
N ALA A 61 4.20 -2.86 -1.98
CA ALA A 61 4.36 -1.41 -2.07
C ALA A 61 4.15 -0.76 -0.69
N THR A 62 5.11 0.07 -0.31
CA THR A 62 5.09 0.82 0.95
C THR A 62 4.61 2.26 0.72
N PRO A 63 4.16 2.96 1.77
CA PRO A 63 3.82 4.39 1.66
C PRO A 63 4.94 5.23 1.04
N LEU A 64 6.19 4.92 1.38
CA LEU A 64 7.36 5.63 0.86
C LEU A 64 7.52 5.40 -0.65
N MET A 65 7.36 4.16 -1.13
CA MET A 65 7.42 3.86 -2.56
C MET A 65 6.33 4.63 -3.33
N LEU A 66 5.10 4.68 -2.80
CA LEU A 66 4.02 5.42 -3.44
C LEU A 66 4.32 6.92 -3.50
N SER A 67 4.89 7.50 -2.44
CA SER A 67 5.26 8.92 -2.46
C SER A 67 6.29 9.24 -3.55
N ILE A 68 7.21 8.33 -3.85
CA ILE A 68 8.18 8.46 -4.94
C ILE A 68 7.47 8.36 -6.29
N ILE A 69 6.65 7.31 -6.49
CA ILE A 69 5.92 7.07 -7.74
C ILE A 69 5.00 8.25 -8.09
N TYR A 70 4.33 8.84 -7.11
CA TYR A 70 3.45 9.98 -7.29
C TYR A 70 4.16 11.35 -7.23
N LYS A 71 5.49 11.39 -7.10
CA LYS A 71 6.30 12.62 -7.03
C LYS A 71 5.91 13.55 -5.87
N GLN A 72 5.69 12.98 -4.70
CA GLN A 72 5.22 13.65 -3.48
C GLN A 72 6.36 13.82 -2.47
N ASP A 73 7.33 14.67 -2.82
CA ASP A 73 8.59 14.83 -2.07
C ASP A 73 8.38 15.19 -0.59
N GLU A 74 7.41 16.04 -0.29
CA GLU A 74 7.12 16.47 1.08
C GLU A 74 6.54 15.34 1.95
N ILE A 75 5.82 14.41 1.33
CA ILE A 75 5.32 13.20 1.98
C ILE A 75 6.47 12.20 2.12
N ALA A 76 7.32 12.04 1.11
CA ALA A 76 8.50 11.19 1.18
C ALA A 76 9.40 11.60 2.36
N LYS A 77 9.71 12.90 2.49
CA LYS A 77 10.46 13.46 3.63
C LYS A 77 9.79 13.14 4.96
N LEU A 78 8.48 13.38 5.08
CA LEU A 78 7.73 13.07 6.30
C LEU A 78 7.84 11.59 6.70
N LEU A 79 7.69 10.69 5.73
CA LEU A 79 7.76 9.24 5.97
C LEU A 79 9.17 8.83 6.40
N ILE A 80 10.21 9.41 5.81
CA ILE A 80 11.62 9.19 6.19
C ILE A 80 11.88 9.67 7.62
N GLU A 81 11.45 10.88 7.96
CA GLU A 81 11.59 11.45 9.31
C GLU A 81 10.88 10.60 10.37
N LYS A 82 9.76 9.96 10.00
CA LYS A 82 9.00 9.03 10.84
C LYS A 82 9.60 7.60 10.90
N GLY A 83 10.71 7.35 10.21
CA GLY A 83 11.42 6.06 10.25
C GLY A 83 10.92 5.01 9.26
N ALA A 84 10.43 5.43 8.09
CA ALA A 84 10.13 4.50 7.00
C ALA A 84 11.39 3.72 6.58
N ASP A 85 11.22 2.43 6.27
CA ASP A 85 12.29 1.55 5.83
C ASP A 85 12.63 1.82 4.36
N LEU A 86 13.84 2.32 4.14
CA LEU A 86 14.38 2.65 2.82
C LEU A 86 14.78 1.42 1.99
N ASN A 87 14.82 0.24 2.62
CA ASN A 87 15.33 -1.01 2.03
C ASN A 87 14.26 -2.09 1.91
N LYS A 88 13.04 -1.84 2.37
CA LYS A 88 11.95 -2.79 2.20
C LYS A 88 11.73 -3.03 0.71
N LYS A 89 11.71 -4.30 0.31
CA LYS A 89 11.49 -4.71 -1.07
C LYS A 89 10.00 -4.87 -1.33
N GLU A 90 9.52 -4.38 -2.47
CA GLU A 90 8.20 -4.79 -2.95
C GLU A 90 8.25 -6.25 -3.44
N LYS A 91 7.09 -6.90 -3.53
CA LYS A 91 7.02 -8.35 -3.75
C LYS A 91 7.27 -8.73 -5.21
N GLU A 92 6.81 -7.94 -6.17
CA GLU A 92 6.92 -8.31 -7.60
C GLU A 92 8.31 -8.03 -8.17
N SER A 93 8.73 -6.76 -8.20
CA SER A 93 10.01 -6.38 -8.82
C SER A 93 11.21 -6.53 -7.87
N SER A 94 10.98 -6.83 -6.59
CA SER A 94 12.01 -6.72 -5.54
C SER A 94 12.65 -5.33 -5.42
N ALA A 95 12.06 -4.30 -6.01
CA ALA A 95 12.54 -2.93 -5.93
C ALA A 95 12.40 -2.37 -4.51
N THR A 96 13.37 -1.56 -4.11
CA THR A 96 13.34 -0.79 -2.85
C THR A 96 12.96 0.66 -3.14
N PRO A 97 12.52 1.43 -2.13
CA PRO A 97 12.32 2.88 -2.28
C PRO A 97 13.54 3.58 -2.90
N LEU A 98 14.75 3.20 -2.47
CA LEU A 98 15.99 3.77 -2.98
C LEU A 98 16.25 3.45 -4.47
N ILE A 99 15.87 2.24 -4.93
CA ILE A 99 15.98 1.90 -6.35
C ILE A 99 14.93 2.67 -7.15
N LEU A 100 13.71 2.80 -6.63
CA LEU A 100 12.64 3.54 -7.30
C LEU A 100 12.95 5.03 -7.45
N SER A 101 13.62 5.67 -6.48
CA SER A 101 13.98 7.09 -6.63
C SER A 101 14.90 7.37 -7.81
N ILE A 102 15.71 6.39 -8.23
CA ILE A 102 16.57 6.52 -9.43
C ILE A 102 15.77 6.32 -10.72
N ILE A 103 14.72 5.48 -10.68
CA ILE A 103 13.89 5.16 -11.85
C ILE A 103 12.89 6.29 -12.14
N TYR A 104 12.38 6.95 -11.10
CA TYR A 104 11.26 7.91 -11.18
C TYR A 104 11.68 9.39 -11.05
N GLU A 105 12.99 9.71 -11.14
CA GLU A 105 13.50 11.08 -11.28
C GLU A 105 12.79 11.85 -12.41
#